data_AF-A0A9W9ZUF7-F1
#
_entry.id   AF-A0A9W9ZUF7-F1
#
_cell.length_a   1.000
_cell.length_b   1.000
_cell.length_c   1.000
_cell.angle_alpha   90.00
_cell.angle_beta   90.00
_cell.angle_gamma   90.00
#
_symmetry.space_group_name_H-M   'P 1'
#
loop_
_entity.id
_entity.type
_entity.pdbx_description
1 polymer ?
#
loop_
_entity_poly.entity_id
_entity_poly.type
_entity_poly.pdbx_seq_one_letter_code
_entity_poly.pdbx_strand_id
1 'polypeptide(L)'
;RCVFYRDEDKVALAESRMFSYHNCRQTEFNLNLIRKLPQRWRKQIKILRYEDLAANPSKLLPDLLEFAGLPMDEAASNWLDLASHKPKTESEQNAAPWRQDSFEGAERWRRKVSPHEISIIEHYCSHVMKLLGYKPLDHSYEMQRNLSVRLLDDDFEALGWLYN
;
A
#
# COMPACT_ATOMS: atom_id res chain seq x y z
N ARG A 1 -5.81 -12.83 17.54
CA ARG A 1 -5.17 -11.50 17.73
C ARG A 1 -3.79 -11.59 17.09
N CYS A 2 -3.62 -11.14 15.85
CA CYS A 2 -2.29 -11.12 15.21
C CYS A 2 -1.44 -10.13 16.01
N VAL A 3 -0.42 -10.64 16.70
CA VAL A 3 0.55 -9.83 17.41
C VAL A 3 1.54 -9.34 16.36
N PHE A 4 1.33 -8.13 15.84
CA PHE A 4 2.41 -7.43 15.18
C PHE A 4 3.37 -6.94 16.27
N TYR A 5 4.49 -7.68 16.34
CA TYR A 5 5.79 -7.48 16.97
C TYR A 5 5.91 -6.51 18.15
N ARG A 6 6.46 -7.02 19.27
CA ARG A 6 6.82 -6.24 20.46
C ARG A 6 8.25 -5.69 20.30
N ASP A 7 8.38 -4.40 20.55
CA ASP A 7 9.50 -3.50 20.26
C ASP A 7 10.86 -3.77 20.95
N GLU A 8 11.06 -4.90 21.62
CA GLU A 8 12.26 -5.10 22.45
C GLU A 8 13.12 -6.31 22.09
N ASP A 9 12.77 -7.05 21.03
CA ASP A 9 13.47 -8.28 20.68
C ASP A 9 14.51 -8.06 19.57
N LYS A 10 15.80 -8.29 19.88
CA LYS A 10 16.89 -8.23 18.89
C LYS A 10 16.64 -9.20 17.73
N VAL A 11 15.91 -10.29 17.99
CA VAL A 11 15.49 -11.26 16.96
C VAL A 11 14.49 -10.61 16.00
N ALA A 12 13.49 -9.89 16.51
CA ALA A 12 12.51 -9.18 15.68
C ALA A 12 13.18 -8.13 14.78
N LEU A 13 14.19 -7.41 15.28
CA LEU A 13 14.94 -6.46 14.45
C LEU A 13 15.78 -7.13 13.37
N ALA A 14 16.38 -8.30 13.65
CA ALA A 14 17.10 -9.08 12.64
C ALA A 14 16.13 -9.62 11.57
N GLU A 15 14.95 -10.07 11.97
CA GLU A 15 13.88 -10.49 11.07
C GLU A 15 13.41 -9.33 10.19
N SER A 16 13.15 -8.16 10.77
CA SER A 16 12.75 -6.96 10.03
C SER A 16 13.80 -6.55 8.99
N ARG A 17 15.10 -6.62 9.30
CA ARG A 17 16.18 -6.36 8.33
C ARG A 17 16.14 -7.33 7.15
N MET A 18 16.08 -8.62 7.43
CA MET A 18 16.04 -9.66 6.38
C MET A 18 14.77 -9.53 5.54
N PHE A 19 13.63 -9.32 6.18
CA PHE A 19 12.35 -9.11 5.53
C PHE A 19 12.39 -7.89 4.59
N SER A 20 12.83 -6.73 5.08
CA SER A 20 12.96 -5.51 4.27
C SER A 20 13.92 -5.70 3.10
N TYR A 21 15.10 -6.27 3.34
CA TYR A 21 16.08 -6.56 2.30
C TYR A 21 15.50 -7.44 1.19
N HIS A 22 14.88 -8.57 1.55
CA HIS A 22 14.34 -9.51 0.57
C HIS A 22 13.18 -8.93 -0.23
N ASN A 23 12.20 -8.32 0.44
CA ASN A 23 11.03 -7.77 -0.23
C ASN A 23 11.41 -6.59 -1.14
N CYS A 24 12.25 -5.67 -0.67
CA CYS A 24 12.60 -4.50 -1.48
C CYS A 24 13.52 -4.87 -2.64
N ARG A 25 14.46 -5.80 -2.45
CA ARG A 25 15.24 -6.34 -3.57
C ARG A 25 14.36 -7.05 -4.61
N GLN A 26 13.38 -7.83 -4.18
CA GLN A 26 12.47 -8.53 -5.10
C GLN A 26 11.55 -7.55 -5.84
N THR A 27 11.00 -6.57 -5.14
CA THR A 27 10.19 -5.51 -5.75
C THR A 27 11.00 -4.71 -6.76
N GLU A 28 12.23 -4.32 -6.42
CA GLU A 28 13.14 -3.64 -7.36
C GLU A 28 13.43 -4.49 -8.60
N PHE A 29 13.66 -5.79 -8.42
CA PHE A 29 13.84 -6.72 -9.53
C PHE A 29 12.60 -6.74 -10.45
N ASN A 30 11.40 -6.85 -9.87
CA ASN A 30 10.14 -6.84 -10.62
C ASN A 30 9.94 -5.51 -11.36
N LEU A 31 10.20 -4.38 -10.70
CA LEU A 31 10.14 -3.04 -11.31
C LEU A 31 11.12 -2.91 -12.48
N ASN A 32 12.32 -3.48 -12.35
CA ASN A 32 13.30 -3.48 -13.44
C ASN A 32 12.87 -4.33 -14.64
N LEU A 33 12.12 -5.42 -14.43
CA LEU A 33 11.51 -6.16 -15.53
C LEU A 33 10.48 -5.28 -16.24
N ILE A 34 9.63 -4.59 -15.48
CA ILE A 34 8.60 -3.69 -16.02
C ILE A 34 9.25 -2.55 -16.82
N ARG A 35 10.29 -1.91 -16.28
CA ARG A 35 11.04 -0.84 -16.94
C ARG A 35 11.62 -1.26 -18.30
N LYS A 36 11.99 -2.53 -18.44
CA LYS A 36 12.56 -3.11 -19.67
C LYS A 36 11.51 -3.75 -20.57
N LEU A 37 10.22 -3.66 -20.25
CA LEU A 37 9.17 -4.26 -21.06
C LEU A 37 9.12 -3.64 -22.47
N PRO A 38 9.03 -4.49 -23.52
CA PRO A 38 8.76 -4.03 -24.87
C PRO A 38 7.43 -3.25 -24.97
N GLN A 39 7.36 -2.25 -25.83
CA GLN A 39 6.19 -1.36 -25.97
C GLN A 39 4.86 -2.10 -26.09
N ARG A 40 4.84 -3.21 -26.84
CA ARG A 40 3.64 -4.03 -27.07
C ARG A 40 3.01 -4.61 -25.79
N TRP A 41 3.80 -4.79 -24.72
CA TRP A 41 3.34 -5.36 -23.46
C TRP A 41 3.02 -4.30 -22.40
N ARG A 42 3.43 -3.04 -22.59
CA ARG A 42 3.22 -1.98 -21.59
C ARG A 42 1.74 -1.74 -21.30
N LYS A 43 0.88 -1.83 -22.31
CA LYS A 43 -0.58 -1.71 -22.15
C LYS A 43 -1.24 -2.87 -21.40
N GLN A 44 -0.52 -3.95 -21.13
CA GLN A 44 -1.02 -5.14 -20.43
C GLN A 44 -0.54 -5.21 -18.98
N ILE A 45 0.25 -4.23 -18.53
CA ILE A 45 0.71 -4.11 -17.14
C ILE A 45 0.18 -2.80 -16.57
N LYS A 46 -0.24 -2.84 -15.30
CA LYS A 46 -0.65 -1.67 -14.53
C LYS A 46 0.10 -1.69 -13.20
N ILE A 47 0.73 -0.58 -12.86
CA ILE A 47 1.30 -0.37 -11.52
C ILE A 47 0.23 0.31 -10.68
N LEU A 48 -0.11 -0.28 -9.55
CA LEU A 48 -1.09 0.23 -8.60
C LEU A 48 -0.57 -0.02 -7.19
N ARG A 49 -0.57 1.02 -6.36
CA ARG A 49 -0.27 0.90 -4.93
C ARG A 49 -1.54 0.50 -4.17
N TYR A 50 -1.37 -0.34 -3.17
CA TYR A 50 -2.48 -0.74 -2.29
C TYR A 50 -3.11 0.49 -1.61
N GLU A 51 -2.28 1.44 -1.20
CA GLU A 51 -2.69 2.64 -0.47
C GLU A 51 -3.57 3.56 -1.31
N ASP A 52 -3.28 3.71 -2.62
CA ASP A 52 -4.12 4.51 -3.51
C ASP A 52 -5.51 3.88 -3.65
N LEU A 53 -5.56 2.56 -3.88
CA LEU A 53 -6.81 1.81 -3.96
C LEU A 53 -7.61 1.88 -2.66
N ALA A 54 -6.94 1.74 -1.52
CA ALA A 54 -7.57 1.82 -0.20
C ALA A 54 -8.07 3.24 0.13
N ALA A 55 -7.42 4.28 -0.36
CA ALA A 55 -7.87 5.66 -0.16
C ALA A 55 -9.07 6.03 -1.06
N ASN A 56 -9.12 5.49 -2.29
CA ASN A 56 -10.17 5.83 -3.26
C ASN A 56 -10.72 4.59 -4.00
N PRO A 57 -11.31 3.63 -3.27
CA PRO A 57 -11.72 2.34 -3.84
C PRO A 57 -12.79 2.50 -4.92
N SER A 58 -13.76 3.39 -4.70
CA SER A 58 -14.88 3.65 -5.63
C SER A 58 -14.45 4.20 -6.98
N LYS A 59 -13.27 4.82 -7.06
CA LYS A 59 -12.68 5.31 -8.30
C LYS A 59 -11.74 4.29 -8.92
N LEU A 60 -10.84 3.71 -8.13
CA LEU A 60 -9.75 2.89 -8.66
C LEU A 60 -10.13 1.45 -8.96
N LEU A 61 -11.13 0.87 -8.28
CA LEU A 61 -11.58 -0.47 -8.62
C LEU A 61 -12.24 -0.52 -10.01
N PRO A 62 -13.18 0.38 -10.37
CA PRO A 62 -13.70 0.42 -11.74
C PRO A 62 -12.60 0.55 -12.80
N ASP A 63 -11.63 1.46 -12.62
CA ASP A 63 -10.49 1.63 -13.52
C ASP A 63 -9.59 0.38 -13.61
N LEU A 64 -9.55 -0.43 -12.56
CA LEU A 64 -8.78 -1.68 -12.53
C LEU A 64 -9.55 -2.81 -13.24
N LEU A 65 -10.86 -2.89 -13.04
CA LEU A 65 -11.72 -3.86 -13.71
C LEU A 65 -11.78 -3.59 -15.21
N GLU A 66 -11.94 -2.33 -15.63
CA GLU A 66 -11.90 -1.95 -17.04
C GLU A 66 -10.56 -2.35 -17.68
N PHE A 67 -9.45 -2.08 -17.00
CA PHE A 67 -8.12 -2.50 -17.45
C PHE A 67 -8.03 -4.03 -17.62
N ALA A 68 -8.69 -4.80 -16.76
CA ALA A 68 -8.75 -6.26 -16.85
C ALA A 68 -9.80 -6.77 -17.88
N GLY A 69 -10.56 -5.89 -18.53
CA GLY A 69 -11.65 -6.25 -19.44
C GLY A 69 -12.88 -6.82 -18.72
N LEU A 70 -13.06 -6.48 -17.44
CA LEU A 70 -14.16 -6.92 -16.60
C LEU A 70 -15.15 -5.77 -16.36
N PRO A 71 -16.47 -6.04 -16.39
CA PRO A 71 -17.46 -5.02 -16.08
C PRO A 71 -17.53 -4.76 -14.56
N MET A 72 -17.82 -3.52 -14.18
CA MET A 72 -18.27 -3.19 -12.84
C MET A 72 -19.79 -3.34 -12.78
N ASP A 73 -20.28 -4.31 -12.02
CA ASP A 73 -21.72 -4.51 -11.79
C ASP A 73 -22.16 -4.01 -10.40
N GLU A 74 -23.46 -4.02 -10.17
CA GLU A 74 -24.06 -3.55 -8.92
C GLU A 74 -23.60 -4.39 -7.71
N ALA A 75 -23.42 -5.70 -7.89
CA ALA A 75 -22.99 -6.59 -6.82
C ALA A 75 -21.54 -6.28 -6.39
N ALA A 76 -20.64 -6.06 -7.35
CA ALA A 76 -19.26 -5.65 -7.11
C ALA A 76 -19.18 -4.27 -6.45
N SER A 77 -20.00 -3.31 -6.88
CA SER A 77 -20.10 -1.99 -6.26
C SER A 77 -20.58 -2.05 -4.81
N ASN A 78 -21.63 -2.83 -4.56
CA ASN A 78 -22.16 -3.01 -3.21
C ASN A 78 -21.17 -3.73 -2.30
N TRP A 79 -20.49 -4.77 -2.81
CA TRP A 79 -19.44 -5.46 -2.05
C TRP A 79 -18.28 -4.52 -1.73
N LEU A 80 -17.86 -3.69 -2.69
CA LEU A 80 -16.80 -2.71 -2.48
C LEU A 80 -17.14 -1.73 -1.36
N ASP A 81 -18.36 -1.19 -1.35
CA ASP A 81 -18.81 -0.28 -0.29
C ASP A 81 -18.77 -0.97 1.09
N LEU A 82 -19.22 -2.23 1.15
CA LEU A 82 -19.17 -3.02 2.38
C LEU A 82 -17.71 -3.27 2.83
N ALA A 83 -16.82 -3.59 1.90
CA ALA A 83 -15.44 -3.94 2.20
C ALA A 83 -14.54 -2.74 2.52
N SER A 84 -14.90 -1.53 2.06
CA SER A 84 -14.06 -0.34 2.16
C SER A 84 -14.49 0.68 3.20
N HIS A 85 -15.75 0.65 3.66
CA HIS A 85 -16.27 1.59 4.64
C HIS A 85 -16.58 0.93 5.98
N LYS A 86 -16.44 1.73 7.03
CA LYS A 86 -16.97 1.40 8.35
C LYS A 86 -18.48 1.18 8.32
N PRO A 87 -18.99 0.25 9.14
CA PRO A 87 -20.40 0.18 9.45
C PRO A 87 -20.94 1.53 9.93
N LYS A 88 -22.13 1.91 9.48
CA LYS A 88 -22.79 3.18 9.87
C LYS A 88 -23.60 3.03 11.15
N THR A 89 -23.95 1.80 11.53
CA THR A 89 -24.76 1.49 12.71
C THR A 89 -24.13 0.38 13.55
N GLU A 90 -24.47 0.32 14.83
CA GLU A 90 -24.04 -0.78 15.71
C GLU A 90 -24.57 -2.14 15.24
N SER A 91 -25.78 -2.18 14.67
CA SER A 91 -26.36 -3.39 14.08
C SER A 91 -25.51 -3.92 12.93
N GLU A 92 -25.11 -3.03 12.00
CA GLU A 92 -24.20 -3.39 10.92
C GLU A 92 -22.83 -3.84 11.44
N GLN A 93 -22.31 -3.18 12.48
CA GLN A 93 -21.03 -3.53 13.07
C GLN A 93 -21.06 -4.91 13.73
N ASN A 94 -22.17 -5.27 14.37
CA ASN A 94 -22.38 -6.59 14.97
C ASN A 94 -22.56 -7.69 13.92
N ALA A 95 -23.26 -7.39 12.82
CA ALA A 95 -23.46 -8.32 11.72
C ALA A 95 -22.19 -8.54 10.89
N ALA A 96 -21.33 -7.53 10.78
CA ALA A 96 -20.09 -7.61 10.03
C ALA A 96 -18.90 -7.02 10.81
N PRO A 97 -18.41 -7.70 11.87
CA PRO A 97 -17.30 -7.23 12.71
C PRO A 97 -15.98 -7.07 11.95
N TRP A 98 -15.87 -7.70 10.79
CA TRP A 98 -14.70 -7.66 9.92
C TRP A 98 -14.63 -6.38 9.08
N ARG A 99 -15.73 -5.63 8.91
CA ARG A 99 -15.74 -4.39 8.13
C ARG A 99 -14.86 -3.34 8.79
N GLN A 100 -13.98 -2.74 8.00
CA GLN A 100 -13.06 -1.69 8.44
C GLN A 100 -12.96 -0.64 7.35
N ASP A 101 -12.66 0.59 7.77
CA ASP A 101 -12.32 1.64 6.82
C ASP A 101 -11.00 1.29 6.12
N SER A 102 -11.03 1.19 4.81
CA SER A 102 -9.89 0.74 4.01
C SER A 102 -8.70 1.71 4.09
N PHE A 103 -8.95 3.02 4.14
CA PHE A 103 -7.91 4.02 4.35
C PHE A 103 -7.27 3.88 5.74
N GLU A 104 -8.07 3.73 6.80
CA GLU A 104 -7.52 3.47 8.14
C GLU A 104 -6.76 2.15 8.22
N GLY A 105 -7.17 1.14 7.45
CA GLY A 105 -6.47 -0.12 7.28
C GLY A 105 -5.07 0.10 6.70
N ALA A 106 -4.99 0.83 5.58
CA ALA A 106 -3.74 1.16 4.90
C ALA A 106 -2.81 2.00 5.77
N GLU A 107 -3.33 2.98 6.52
CA GLU A 107 -2.52 3.88 7.35
C GLU A 107 -2.23 3.31 8.76
N ARG A 108 -2.68 2.09 9.08
CA ARG A 108 -2.55 1.49 10.42
C ARG A 108 -1.09 1.41 10.90
N TRP A 109 -0.16 1.16 9.98
CA TRP A 109 1.26 0.99 10.29
C TRP A 109 1.82 2.22 11.02
N ARG A 110 1.35 3.42 10.69
CA ARG A 110 1.76 4.69 11.32
C ARG A 110 1.65 4.67 12.83
N ARG A 111 0.69 3.92 13.36
CA ARG A 111 0.48 3.79 14.81
C ARG A 111 1.08 2.54 15.42
N LYS A 112 1.25 1.48 14.62
CA LYS A 112 1.60 0.13 15.08
C LYS A 112 3.07 -0.20 14.97
N VAL A 113 3.77 0.36 13.99
CA VAL A 113 5.18 0.10 13.73
C VAL A 113 6.02 1.14 14.45
N SER A 114 7.15 0.72 15.03
CA SER A 114 8.01 1.64 15.74
C SER A 114 8.90 2.47 14.81
N PRO A 115 9.35 3.65 15.26
CA PRO A 115 10.27 4.47 14.47
C PRO A 115 11.57 3.74 14.09
N HIS A 116 12.04 2.82 14.94
CA HIS A 116 13.26 2.07 14.69
C HIS A 116 13.08 1.05 13.55
N GLU A 117 11.95 0.32 13.53
CA GLU A 117 11.62 -0.59 12.44
C GLU A 117 11.40 0.16 11.11
N ILE A 118 10.71 1.31 11.16
CA ILE A 118 10.55 2.20 10.00
C ILE A 118 11.92 2.60 9.44
N SER A 119 12.86 3.00 10.31
CA SER A 119 14.20 3.39 9.90
C SER A 119 14.95 2.25 9.20
N ILE A 120 14.76 1.02 9.66
CA ILE A 120 15.32 -0.18 9.01
C ILE A 120 14.70 -0.36 7.62
N ILE A 121 13.38 -0.26 7.52
CA ILE A 121 12.67 -0.39 6.23
C ILE A 121 13.15 0.68 5.26
N GLU A 122 13.16 1.95 5.67
CA GLU A 122 13.62 3.07 4.84
C GLU A 122 15.07 2.90 4.36
N HIS A 123 15.95 2.39 5.23
CA HIS A 123 17.33 2.09 4.84
C HIS A 123 17.41 1.09 3.68
N TYR A 124 16.74 -0.06 3.80
CA TYR A 124 16.79 -1.12 2.77
C TYR A 124 15.92 -0.83 1.54
N CYS A 125 14.87 -0.04 1.70
CA CYS A 125 13.84 0.17 0.68
C CYS A 125 13.90 1.55 0.02
N SER A 126 14.81 2.43 0.44
CA SER A 126 14.93 3.82 -0.06
C SER A 126 14.80 3.96 -1.58
N HIS A 127 15.47 3.10 -2.34
CA HIS A 127 15.40 3.15 -3.80
C HIS A 127 14.01 2.76 -4.34
N VAL A 128 13.44 1.66 -3.86
CA VAL A 128 12.07 1.24 -4.24
C VAL A 128 11.04 2.28 -3.82
N MET A 129 11.19 2.84 -2.63
CA MET A 129 10.34 3.91 -2.14
C MET A 129 10.34 5.09 -3.11
N LYS A 130 11.52 5.55 -3.53
CA LYS A 130 11.65 6.62 -4.53
C LYS A 130 10.98 6.25 -5.86
N LEU A 131 11.23 5.05 -6.37
CA LEU A 131 10.65 4.59 -7.65
C LEU A 131 9.12 4.56 -7.64
N LEU A 132 8.52 4.25 -6.49
CA LEU A 132 7.08 4.13 -6.28
C LEU A 132 6.44 5.35 -5.60
N GLY A 133 7.20 6.43 -5.38
CA GLY A 133 6.71 7.67 -4.79
C GLY A 133 6.33 7.57 -3.31
N TYR A 134 6.95 6.69 -2.53
CA TYR A 134 6.81 6.67 -1.08
C TYR A 134 7.79 7.69 -0.45
N LYS A 135 7.25 8.59 0.38
CA LYS A 135 8.06 9.59 1.10
C LYS A 135 8.65 8.99 2.37
N PRO A 136 9.97 9.12 2.60
CA PRO A 136 10.55 8.76 3.88
C PRO A 136 10.05 9.72 4.95
N LEU A 137 9.99 9.22 6.18
CA LEU A 137 9.68 9.96 7.38
C LEU A 137 10.90 10.69 7.95
N ASP A 138 12.12 10.27 7.56
CA ASP A 138 13.39 10.83 8.04
C ASP A 138 13.42 10.93 9.58
N HIS A 139 13.01 9.84 10.24
CA HIS A 139 12.89 9.73 11.70
C HIS A 139 11.86 10.67 12.37
N SER A 140 10.99 11.34 11.61
CA SER A 140 9.95 12.22 12.15
C SER A 140 8.76 11.44 12.73
N TYR A 141 8.72 11.33 14.06
CA TYR A 141 7.60 10.72 14.78
C TYR A 141 6.28 11.50 14.60
N GLU A 142 6.37 12.83 14.53
CA GLU A 142 5.20 13.69 14.32
C GLU A 142 4.58 13.40 12.95
N MET A 143 5.41 13.38 11.90
CA MET A 143 4.96 13.09 10.54
C MET A 143 4.40 11.66 10.45
N GLN A 144 5.05 10.70 11.12
CA GLN A 144 4.55 9.32 11.19
C GLN A 144 3.11 9.29 11.71
N ARG A 145 2.81 9.97 12.82
CA ARG A 145 1.50 9.90 13.49
C ARG A 145 0.42 10.78 12.85
N ASN A 146 0.82 11.73 12.01
CA ASN A 146 -0.09 12.68 11.38
C ASN A 146 -0.74 12.11 10.10
N LEU A 147 -1.98 11.63 10.21
CA LEU A 147 -2.77 11.10 9.10
C LEU A 147 -3.20 12.16 8.06
N SER A 148 -3.09 13.45 8.40
CA SER A 148 -3.37 14.54 7.45
C SER A 148 -2.20 14.78 6.48
N VAL A 149 -1.01 14.24 6.78
CA VAL A 149 0.15 14.32 5.89
C VAL A 149 0.14 13.12 4.95
N ARG A 150 0.02 13.35 3.64
CA ARG A 150 0.15 12.30 2.62
C ARG A 150 1.62 11.95 2.40
N LEU A 151 1.98 10.68 2.58
CA LEU A 151 3.33 10.14 2.38
C LEU A 151 3.54 9.48 1.00
N LEU A 152 2.67 9.84 0.05
CA LEU A 152 2.68 9.30 -1.31
C LEU A 152 2.72 10.47 -2.29
N ASP A 153 3.61 10.37 -3.27
CA ASP A 153 3.57 11.20 -4.46
C ASP A 153 2.62 10.57 -5.49
N ASP A 154 1.85 11.42 -6.16
CA ASP A 154 0.89 11.01 -7.20
C ASP A 154 1.59 10.78 -8.55
N ASP A 155 2.69 11.49 -8.80
CA ASP A 155 3.55 11.30 -9.96
C ASP A 155 4.89 10.71 -9.50
N PHE A 156 5.15 9.45 -9.89
CA PHE A 156 6.35 8.71 -9.50
C PHE A 156 6.96 8.00 -10.71
N GLU A 157 8.28 7.81 -10.66
CA GLU A 157 9.09 7.38 -11.79
C GLU A 157 8.55 6.10 -12.47
N ALA A 158 8.17 5.10 -11.68
CA ALA A 158 7.73 3.82 -12.20
C ALA A 158 6.42 3.92 -13.01
N LEU A 159 5.55 4.89 -12.69
CA LEU A 159 4.31 5.12 -13.43
C LEU A 159 4.61 5.52 -14.87
N GLY A 160 5.61 6.39 -15.08
CA GLY A 160 6.01 6.89 -16.39
C GLY A 160 6.58 5.83 -17.34
N TRP A 161 7.00 4.67 -16.85
CA TRP A 161 7.58 3.62 -17.71
C TRP A 161 6.56 2.91 -18.61
N LEU A 162 5.27 2.97 -18.25
CA LEU A 162 4.20 2.29 -19.00
C LEU A 162 3.56 3.19 -20.07
N TYR A 163 3.67 4.50 -19.92
CA TYR A 163 3.03 5.49 -20.80
C TYR A 163 3.97 6.10 -21.85
N ASN A 164 5.29 6.01 -21.63
CA ASN A 164 6.32 6.42 -22.57
C ASN A 164 6.73 5.29 -23.52
#